data_AF-A0A955F195-F1
#
_entry.id   AF-A0A955F195-F1
#
_cell.length_a   1.000
_cell.length_b   1.000
_cell.length_c   1.000
_cell.angle_alpha   90.00
_cell.angle_beta   90.00
_cell.angle_gamma   90.00
#
_symmetry.space_group_name_H-M   'P 1'
#
loop_
_entity.id
_entity.type
_entity.pdbx_description
1 polymer ?
#
loop_
_entity_poly.entity_id
_entity_poly.type
_entity_poly.pdbx_seq_one_letter_code
_entity_poly.pdbx_strand_id
1 'polypeptide(L)' 'GVLMGLEMLLNAAGINFVAFNRFSAPERLDGQVFVIFIIILAAAEAATALALVLNLYHQMNSINVDDARILKE' A
#
# COMPACT_ATOMS: atom_id res chain seq x y z
N GLY A 1 -12.27 2.25 -0.42
CA GLY A 1 -11.68 2.64 -1.71
C GLY A 1 -10.21 3.01 -1.59
N VAL A 2 -9.86 3.86 -0.63
CA VAL A 2 -8.50 4.41 -0.46
C VAL A 2 -7.42 3.32 -0.37
N LEU A 3 -7.55 2.35 0.54
CA LEU A 3 -6.55 1.29 0.71
C LEU A 3 -6.35 0.45 -0.56
N MET A 4 -7.44 0.00 -1.19
CA MET A 4 -7.34 -0.73 -2.47
C MET A 4 -6.69 0.10 -3.58
N GLY A 5 -6.95 1.42 -3.64
CA GLY A 5 -6.29 2.31 -4.58
C GLY A 5 -4.78 2.37 -4.36
N LEU A 6 -4.35 2.38 -3.10
CA LEU A 6 -2.94 2.39 -2.76
C LEU A 6 -2.25 1.05 -3.10
N GLU A 7 -2.90 -0.09 -2.83
CA GLU A 7 -2.40 -1.41 -3.25
C GLU A 7 -2.22 -1.51 -4.79
N MET A 8 -3.14 -0.92 -5.55
CA MET A 8 -3.02 -0.86 -7.01
C MET A 8 -1.82 0.01 -7.44
N LEU A 9 -1.55 1.13 -6.77
CA LEU A 9 -0.40 1.98 -7.05
C LEU A 9 0.93 1.28 -6.74
N LEU A 10 1.02 0.57 -5.61
CA LEU A 10 2.21 -0.19 -5.25
C LEU A 10 2.49 -1.32 -6.25
N ASN A 11 1.46 -2.06 -6.67
CA ASN A 11 1.59 -3.09 -7.71
C ASN A 11 2.01 -2.49 -9.06
N ALA A 12 1.45 -1.35 -9.45
CA ALA A 12 1.84 -0.65 -10.66
C ALA A 12 3.32 -0.21 -10.62
N ALA A 13 3.79 0.30 -9.48
CA ALA A 13 5.20 0.62 -9.27
C ALA A 13 6.09 -0.62 -9.41
N GLY A 14 5.68 -1.75 -8.82
CA GLY A 14 6.39 -3.02 -8.96
C GLY A 14 6.54 -3.49 -10.41
N ILE A 15 5.46 -3.41 -11.18
CA ILE A 15 5.49 -3.73 -12.63
C ILE A 15 6.45 -2.80 -13.36
N ASN A 16 6.44 -1.50 -13.06
CA ASN A 16 7.35 -0.54 -13.68
C ASN A 16 8.82 -0.86 -13.39
N PHE A 17 9.17 -1.28 -12.17
CA PHE A 17 10.54 -1.67 -11.84
C PHE A 17 11.01 -2.90 -12.63
N VAL A 18 10.15 -3.91 -12.78
CA VAL A 18 10.47 -5.10 -13.58
C VAL A 18 10.56 -4.77 -15.06
N ALA A 19 9.63 -3.96 -15.58
CA ALA A 19 9.65 -3.51 -16.96
C ALA A 19 10.93 -2.71 -17.26
N PHE A 20 11.29 -1.75 -16.41
CA PHE A 20 12.49 -0.95 -16.57
C PHE A 20 13.77 -1.81 -16.54
N ASN A 21 13.85 -2.75 -15.60
CA ASN A 21 14.95 -3.69 -15.51
C ASN A 21 15.08 -4.56 -16.78
N ARG A 22 13.95 -5.03 -17.32
CA ARG A 22 13.89 -5.79 -18.58
C ARG A 22 14.45 -5.04 -19.78
N PHE A 23 14.25 -3.73 -19.87
CA PHE A 23 14.73 -2.93 -21.01
C PHE A 23 16.11 -2.29 -20.80
N SER A 24 16.51 -2.03 -19.56
CA SER A 24 17.76 -1.30 -19.26
C SER A 24 18.92 -2.20 -18.86
N ALA A 25 18.66 -3.31 -18.15
CA ALA A 25 19.70 -4.22 -17.68
C ALA A 25 19.14 -5.65 -17.42
N PRO A 26 18.89 -6.43 -18.48
CA PRO A 26 18.20 -7.72 -18.39
C PRO A 26 18.94 -8.79 -17.56
N GLU A 27 20.27 -8.69 -17.48
CA GLU A 27 21.15 -9.59 -16.72
C GLU A 27 21.14 -9.29 -15.21
N ARG A 28 20.65 -8.11 -14.80
CA ARG A 28 20.60 -7.68 -13.40
C ARG A 28 19.23 -7.98 -12.81
N LEU A 29 19.18 -8.38 -11.54
CA LEU A 29 17.92 -8.71 -10.86
C LEU A 29 17.36 -7.56 -10.00
N ASP A 30 17.86 -6.35 -10.19
CA ASP A 30 17.52 -5.19 -9.35
C ASP A 30 16.01 -4.92 -9.34
N GLY A 31 15.34 -5.01 -10.50
CA GLY A 31 13.89 -4.77 -10.60
C GLY A 31 13.04 -5.79 -9.83
N GLN A 32 13.43 -7.06 -9.87
CA GLN A 32 12.77 -8.15 -9.14
C GLN A 32 13.01 -8.02 -7.63
N VAL A 33 14.22 -7.64 -7.21
CA VAL A 33 14.53 -7.35 -5.81
C VAL A 33 13.65 -6.21 -5.28
N PHE A 34 13.50 -5.11 -6.04
CA PHE A 34 12.61 -4.01 -5.68
C PHE A 34 11.14 -4.45 -5.52
N VAL A 35 10.64 -5.34 -6.39
CA VAL A 35 9.28 -5.89 -6.24
C VAL A 35 9.09 -6.64 -4.93
N ILE A 36 10.07 -7.45 -4.52
CA ILE A 36 9.99 -8.16 -3.24
C ILE A 36 9.89 -7.17 -2.08
N PHE A 37 10.66 -6.08 -2.10
CA PHE A 37 10.54 -5.01 -1.11
C PHE A 37 9.16 -4.34 -1.12
N ILE A 38 8.59 -4.09 -2.31
CA ILE A 38 7.24 -3.51 -2.45
C ILE A 38 6.19 -4.44 -1.86
N ILE A 39 6.28 -5.75 -2.10
CA ILE A 39 5.33 -6.73 -1.53
C ILE A 39 5.43 -6.75 0.00
N ILE A 40 6.65 -6.72 0.55
CA ILE A 40 6.86 -6.67 2.00
C ILE A 40 6.27 -5.37 2.59
N LEU A 41 6.51 -4.23 1.93
CA LEU A 41 5.96 -2.94 2.33
C LEU A 41 4.42 -2.95 2.31
N ALA A 42 3.81 -3.44 1.23
CA ALA A 42 2.36 -3.56 1.10
C ALA A 42 1.76 -4.44 2.21
N ALA A 43 2.39 -5.57 2.53
CA ALA A 43 1.96 -6.42 3.64
C ALA A 43 2.02 -5.71 5.00
N ALA A 44 3.11 -4.97 5.26
CA ALA A 44 3.28 -4.20 6.50
C ALA A 44 2.28 -3.04 6.61
N GLU A 45 2.02 -2.36 5.49
CA GLU A 45 1.04 -1.29 5.41
C GLU A 45 -0.38 -1.81 5.64
N ALA A 46 -0.80 -2.87 4.96
CA ALA A 46 -2.13 -3.44 5.09
C ALA A 46 -2.43 -3.85 6.54
N ALA A 47 -1.45 -4.43 7.25
CA ALA A 47 -1.57 -4.76 8.66
C ALA A 47 -1.75 -3.51 9.54
N THR A 48 -0.96 -2.46 9.28
CA THR A 48 -1.00 -1.20 10.02
C THR A 48 -2.31 -0.44 9.76
N ALA A 49 -2.75 -0.36 8.51
CA ALA A 49 -3.99 0.27 8.10
C ALA A 49 -5.21 -0.43 8.72
N LEU A 50 -5.22 -1.76 8.73
CA LEU A 50 -6.29 -2.53 9.39
C LEU A 50 -6.33 -2.26 10.89
N ALA A 51 -5.17 -2.25 11.57
CA ALA A 51 -5.10 -1.93 12.99
C ALA A 51 -5.65 -0.53 13.30
N LEU A 52 -5.32 0.46 12.46
CA LEU A 52 -5.86 1.82 12.58
C LEU A 52 -7.37 1.86 12.36
N VAL A 53 -7.88 1.22 11.30
CA VAL A 53 -9.32 1.19 11.00
C VAL A 53 -10.11 0.51 12.11
N LEU A 54 -9.60 -0.58 12.69
CA LEU A 54 -10.23 -1.26 13.82
C LEU A 54 -10.28 -0.37 15.06
N ASN A 55 -9.20 0.38 15.35
CA ASN A 55 -9.17 1.31 16.47
C ASN A 55 -10.19 2.44 16.29
N LEU A 56 -10.24 3.04 15.10
CA LEU A 56 -11.21 4.09 14.77
C LEU A 56 -12.65 3.57 14.84
N TYR A 57 -12.90 2.37 14.30
CA TYR A 57 -14.20 1.74 14.38
C TYR A 57 -14.63 1.51 15.84
N HIS A 58 -13.71 1.13 16.73
CA HIS A 58 -14.03 0.94 18.14
C HIS A 58 -14.44 2.24 18.85
N GLN A 59 -13.88 3.39 18.43
CA GLN A 59 -14.23 4.70 19.00
C GLN A 59 -15.50 5.30 18.37
N MET A 60 -15.71 5.08 17.07
CA MET A 60 -16.70 5.81 16.28
C MET A 60 -17.88 4.96 15.79
N ASN A 61 -17.80 3.62 15.92
CA ASN A 61 -18.75 2.64 15.39
C ASN A 61 -19.11 2.84 13.90
N SER A 62 -18.21 3.46 13.14
CA SER A 62 -18.39 3.75 11.72
C SER A 62 -17.11 3.47 10.96
N ILE A 63 -17.25 3.03 9.71
CA ILE A 63 -16.17 2.84 8.74
C ILE A 63 -16.08 3.98 7.72
N ASN A 64 -16.96 4.98 7.82
CA ASN A 64 -16.93 6.15 6.95
C ASN A 64 -15.79 7.08 7.38
N VAL A 65 -14.88 7.36 6.44
CA VAL A 65 -13.71 8.21 6.68
C VAL A 65 -14.11 9.66 6.99
N ASP A 66 -15.24 10.12 6.45
CA ASP A 66 -15.73 11.49 6.70
C ASP A 66 -16.15 11.71 8.15
N ASP A 67 -16.57 10.65 8.85
CA ASP A 67 -17.00 10.72 10.24
C ASP A 67 -15.81 11.07 11.15
N ALA A 68 -14.58 10.68 10.78
CA ALA A 68 -13.37 11.02 11.50
C ALA A 68 -13.08 12.52 11.57
N ARG A 69 -13.80 13.36 10.81
CA ARG A 69 -13.72 14.83 10.90
C ARG A 69 -14.05 15.36 12.31
N ILE A 70 -14.84 14.63 13.10
CA ILE A 70 -15.23 15.01 14.46
C ILE A 70 -14.00 15.07 15.39
N LEU A 71 -12.92 14.35 15.07
CA LEU A 71 -11.65 14.36 15.84
C LEU A 71 -10.77 15.60 15.58
N LYS A 72 -11.23 16.53 14.72
CA LYS A 72 -10.46 17.72 14.31
C LYS A 72 -10.75 18.94 15.19
N GLU A 73 -11.72 18.84 16.11
CA GLU A 73 -12.04 19.83 17.15
C GLU A 73 -11.48 19.38 18.50
#